data_AF-A0A1C6P0D5-F1
#
_entry.id   AF-A0A1C6P0D5-F1
#
_cell.length_a   1.000
_cell.length_b   1.000
_cell.length_c   1.000
_cell.angle_alpha   90.00
_cell.angle_beta   90.00
_cell.angle_gamma   90.00
#
_symmetry.space_group_name_H-M   'P 1'
#
loop_
_entity.id
_entity.type
_entity.pdbx_description
1 polymer ?
#
loop_
_entity_poly.entity_id
_entity_poly.type
_entity_poly.pdbx_seq_one_letter_code
_entity_poly.pdbx_strand_id
1 'polypeptide(L)'
;MSNNGIMPAPDRTFGRFDAVLVAPPVGPQEERPAPLTLAPTRAARELGLKRVEFELAVQLGRIRTTPGARPGERRVTRAEVDRVRAQDGFPDALRERVRTVGTSEGANLLGITTARFTKLARLGRITPALYYRNRYRATVWLYLAEDLREFKARPENRELLTGRTPAPLKERLDRGMDVRARNWRGRYHGRLLRTADGPWQSAAATAAFLDDERIAHVVADVDERVHLDALRPRRPVHSGSGTQSPALVVPDLLKAADEDEIRWYQTHLALCVAYARDRVPISPIPPARPRASLPRHPKPVRHRRLLARLLRGRG
;
A
#
# COMPACT_ATOMS: atom_id res chain seq x y z
N MET A 1 35.17 0.73 -35.40
CA MET A 1 34.85 0.34 -34.00
C MET A 1 34.31 1.57 -33.28
N SER A 2 33.34 1.35 -32.41
CA SER A 2 32.69 2.33 -31.50
C SER A 2 31.59 3.21 -32.10
N ASN A 3 30.40 2.61 -32.25
CA ASN A 3 29.13 3.31 -32.40
C ASN A 3 28.54 3.54 -30.99
N ASN A 4 28.70 4.75 -30.44
CA ASN A 4 28.13 5.13 -29.15
C ASN A 4 26.62 5.36 -29.34
N GLY A 5 25.83 4.36 -28.95
CA GLY A 5 24.37 4.43 -28.93
C GLY A 5 23.88 5.50 -27.96
N ILE A 6 23.51 6.66 -28.50
CA ILE A 6 22.72 7.68 -27.82
C ILE A 6 21.33 7.10 -27.59
N MET A 7 21.07 6.71 -26.35
CA MET A 7 19.75 6.27 -25.87
C MET A 7 18.84 7.48 -25.66
N PRO A 8 17.55 7.42 -26.07
CA PRO A 8 16.60 8.49 -25.82
C PRO A 8 16.21 8.54 -24.33
N ALA A 9 16.21 9.76 -23.77
CA ALA A 9 15.85 10.06 -22.40
C ALA A 9 14.43 9.56 -22.04
N PRO A 10 14.19 9.10 -20.79
CA PRO A 10 12.85 8.77 -20.34
C PRO A 10 11.97 10.02 -20.33
N ASP A 11 10.86 9.91 -21.06
CA ASP A 11 9.84 10.94 -21.23
C ASP A 11 9.34 11.45 -19.87
N ARG A 12 9.41 12.78 -19.72
CA ARG A 12 9.16 13.51 -18.48
C ARG A 12 7.68 13.47 -18.13
N THR A 13 7.28 12.59 -17.21
CA THR A 13 5.99 12.72 -16.50
C THR A 13 6.05 12.12 -15.10
N PHE A 14 7.13 12.36 -14.36
CA PHE A 14 7.13 12.25 -12.90
C PHE A 14 7.00 13.65 -12.32
N GLY A 15 5.85 13.92 -11.73
CA GLY A 15 5.52 15.19 -11.11
C GLY A 15 6.56 15.58 -10.08
N ARG A 16 7.13 16.76 -10.29
CA ARG A 16 7.94 17.51 -9.32
C ARG A 16 7.10 17.72 -8.06
N PHE A 17 7.43 17.01 -6.98
CA PHE A 17 6.96 17.34 -5.63
C PHE A 17 8.03 18.25 -5.03
N ASP A 18 7.85 19.56 -5.15
CA ASP A 18 8.68 20.51 -4.42
C ASP A 18 8.40 20.32 -2.91
N ALA A 19 9.46 19.97 -2.18
CA ALA A 19 9.43 19.82 -0.74
C ALA A 19 9.44 21.21 -0.08
N VAL A 20 8.33 21.58 0.55
CA VAL A 20 8.32 22.62 1.59
C VAL A 20 7.76 21.97 2.85
N LEU A 21 8.66 21.49 3.71
CA LEU A 21 8.38 21.03 5.06
C LEU A 21 8.95 22.06 6.03
N VAL A 22 8.14 23.04 6.39
CA VAL A 22 8.32 23.83 7.61
C VAL A 22 7.00 23.77 8.37
N ALA A 23 6.95 22.93 9.40
CA ALA A 23 5.88 22.97 10.39
C ALA A 23 6.34 23.88 11.54
N PRO A 24 5.52 24.86 11.98
CA PRO A 24 5.86 25.71 13.12
C PRO A 24 5.77 24.94 14.45
N PRO A 25 6.46 25.39 15.52
CA PRO A 25 6.41 24.75 16.83
C PRO A 25 5.01 24.88 17.47
N VAL A 26 4.49 23.76 17.96
CA VAL A 26 3.20 23.66 18.64
C VAL A 26 3.37 24.13 20.09
N GLY A 27 2.76 25.26 20.44
CA GLY A 27 2.61 25.74 21.82
C GLY A 27 1.59 24.91 22.63
N PRO A 28 1.51 25.09 23.96
CA PRO A 28 0.72 24.25 24.85
C PRO A 28 -0.76 24.27 24.47
N GLN A 29 -1.34 23.08 24.24
CA GLN A 29 -2.74 22.90 23.88
C GLN A 29 -3.60 22.95 25.15
N GLU A 30 -4.47 23.95 25.28
CA GLU A 30 -5.61 23.89 26.21
C GLU A 30 -6.45 22.64 25.92
N GLU A 31 -6.83 21.91 26.97
CA GLU A 31 -7.63 20.68 26.91
C GLU A 31 -9.04 20.95 26.38
N ARG A 32 -9.17 21.00 25.04
CA ARG A 32 -10.46 20.81 24.37
C ARG A 32 -10.90 19.36 24.55
N PRO A 33 -12.18 19.09 24.88
CA PRO A 33 -12.69 17.73 24.95
C PRO A 33 -12.42 17.02 23.62
N ALA A 34 -11.84 15.82 23.71
CA ALA A 34 -11.44 15.05 22.53
C ALA A 34 -12.65 14.90 21.59
N PRO A 35 -12.52 15.26 20.29
CA PRO A 35 -13.64 15.19 19.37
C PRO A 35 -14.18 13.77 19.31
N LEU A 36 -15.51 13.62 19.31
CA LEU A 36 -16.15 12.33 19.14
C LEU A 36 -15.69 11.71 17.82
N THR A 37 -15.00 10.57 17.91
CA THR A 37 -14.47 9.85 16.75
C THR A 37 -15.17 8.51 16.56
N LEU A 38 -15.24 8.08 15.31
CA LEU A 38 -15.90 6.85 14.87
C LEU A 38 -14.87 5.91 14.25
N ALA A 39 -15.06 4.62 14.51
CA ALA A 39 -14.35 3.58 13.79
C ALA A 39 -14.73 3.59 12.29
N PRO A 40 -13.82 3.24 11.37
CA PRO A 40 -14.06 3.27 9.93
C PRO A 40 -15.33 2.52 9.50
N THR A 41 -15.60 1.35 10.08
CA THR A 41 -16.80 0.56 9.77
C THR A 41 -18.09 1.30 10.13
N ARG A 42 -18.09 1.99 11.28
CA ARG A 42 -19.24 2.79 11.72
C ARG A 42 -19.43 4.03 10.84
N ALA A 43 -18.34 4.73 10.53
CA ALA A 43 -18.38 5.88 9.62
C ALA A 43 -18.86 5.48 8.23
N ALA A 44 -18.39 4.36 7.66
CA ALA A 44 -18.85 3.85 6.37
C ALA A 44 -20.36 3.58 6.35
N ARG A 45 -20.88 2.91 7.39
CA ARG A 45 -22.32 2.66 7.55
C ARG A 45 -23.11 3.96 7.64
N GLU A 46 -22.64 4.91 8.44
CA GLU A 46 -23.29 6.22 8.60
C GLU A 46 -23.23 7.07 7.32
N LEU A 47 -22.21 6.88 6.49
CA LEU A 47 -22.08 7.54 5.19
C LEU A 47 -22.77 6.77 4.05
N GLY A 48 -23.40 5.63 4.34
CA GLY A 48 -24.06 4.81 3.31
C GLY A 48 -23.10 4.22 2.27
N LEU A 49 -21.82 4.05 2.62
CA LEU A 49 -20.79 3.54 1.72
C LEU A 49 -20.48 2.07 2.00
N LYS A 50 -20.23 1.30 0.94
CA LYS A 50 -19.57 0.00 1.07
C LYS A 50 -18.16 0.20 1.60
N ARG A 51 -17.58 -0.86 2.19
CA ARG A 51 -16.21 -0.82 2.72
C ARG A 51 -15.19 -0.31 1.70
N VAL A 52 -15.24 -0.83 0.47
CA VAL A 52 -14.30 -0.47 -0.60
C VAL A 52 -14.51 0.98 -1.06
N GLU A 53 -15.76 1.45 -1.14
CA GLU A 53 -16.10 2.83 -1.49
C GLU A 53 -15.61 3.81 -0.41
N PHE A 54 -15.79 3.47 0.87
CA PHE A 54 -15.27 4.25 1.99
C PHE A 54 -13.74 4.31 1.98
N GLU A 55 -13.07 3.16 1.78
CA GLU A 55 -11.62 3.12 1.66
C GLU A 55 -11.17 4.03 0.50
N LEU A 56 -11.83 3.95 -0.66
CA LEU A 56 -11.58 4.79 -1.83
C LEU A 56 -11.79 6.28 -1.56
N ALA A 57 -12.88 6.64 -0.88
CA ALA A 57 -13.17 8.02 -0.47
C ALA A 57 -12.07 8.59 0.43
N VAL A 58 -11.55 7.79 1.36
CA VAL A 58 -10.39 8.18 2.18
C VAL A 58 -9.13 8.29 1.31
N GLN A 59 -8.89 7.36 0.37
CA GLN A 59 -7.70 7.42 -0.50
C GLN A 59 -7.65 8.70 -1.35
N LEU A 60 -8.81 9.12 -1.82
CA LEU A 60 -9.00 10.31 -2.67
C LEU A 60 -9.11 11.59 -1.86
N GLY A 61 -8.99 11.54 -0.53
CA GLY A 61 -9.09 12.70 0.35
C GLY A 61 -10.51 13.29 0.42
N ARG A 62 -11.53 12.57 -0.04
CA ARG A 62 -12.94 13.01 0.04
C ARG A 62 -13.46 12.91 1.49
N ILE A 63 -12.94 11.93 2.24
CA ILE A 63 -13.16 11.77 3.68
C ILE A 63 -11.82 11.92 4.40
N ARG A 64 -11.76 12.85 5.34
CA ARG A 64 -10.60 13.05 6.20
C ARG A 64 -10.61 12.04 7.34
N THR A 65 -9.43 11.57 7.73
CA THR A 65 -9.28 10.68 8.88
C THR A 65 -8.26 11.28 9.84
N THR A 66 -8.39 10.92 11.12
CA THR A 66 -7.42 11.26 12.16
C THR A 66 -6.75 9.99 12.66
N PRO A 67 -5.56 10.09 13.28
CA PRO A 67 -4.96 8.98 13.99
C PRO A 67 -5.92 8.44 15.08
N GLY A 68 -5.89 7.14 15.28
CA GLY A 68 -6.55 6.47 16.40
C GLY A 68 -5.63 6.30 17.61
N ALA A 69 -6.08 5.53 18.59
CA ALA A 69 -5.31 5.30 19.82
C ALA A 69 -4.11 4.35 19.60
N ARG A 70 -4.17 3.50 18.56
CA ARG A 70 -3.09 2.57 18.22
C ARG A 70 -2.36 3.02 16.94
N PRO A 71 -1.05 2.75 16.82
CA PRO A 71 -0.32 2.98 15.57
C PRO A 71 -1.03 2.32 14.37
N GLY A 72 -1.18 3.07 13.28
CA GLY A 72 -1.88 2.62 12.06
C GLY A 72 -3.40 2.56 12.17
N GLU A 73 -3.99 2.84 13.34
CA GLU A 73 -5.43 2.97 13.47
C GLU A 73 -5.89 4.33 12.90
N ARG A 74 -6.96 4.31 12.12
CA ARG A 74 -7.59 5.54 11.59
C ARG A 74 -9.01 5.67 12.13
N ARG A 75 -9.38 6.90 12.40
CA ARG A 75 -10.70 7.32 12.89
C ARG A 75 -11.28 8.41 12.01
N VAL A 76 -12.60 8.55 12.03
CA VAL A 76 -13.30 9.67 11.39
C VAL A 76 -13.98 10.48 12.48
N THR A 77 -13.78 11.80 12.49
CA THR A 77 -14.47 12.65 13.46
C THR A 77 -15.97 12.72 13.13
N ARG A 78 -16.81 12.88 14.15
CA ARG A 78 -18.25 13.13 13.99
C ARG A 78 -18.49 14.34 13.08
N ALA A 79 -17.77 15.44 13.32
CA ALA A 79 -17.81 16.63 12.48
C ALA A 79 -17.46 16.38 11.00
N GLU A 80 -16.57 15.42 10.70
CA GLU A 80 -16.26 15.06 9.31
C GLU A 80 -17.40 14.26 8.66
N VAL A 81 -18.03 13.35 9.41
CA VAL A 81 -19.24 12.66 8.93
C VAL A 81 -20.35 13.66 8.63
N ASP A 82 -20.58 14.61 9.53
CA ASP A 82 -21.62 15.62 9.37
C ASP A 82 -21.30 16.56 8.20
N ARG A 83 -20.04 16.99 8.03
CA ARG A 83 -19.57 17.75 6.85
C ARG A 83 -19.84 17.02 5.55
N VAL A 84 -19.56 15.71 5.49
CA VAL A 84 -19.76 14.92 4.27
C VAL A 84 -21.24 14.72 3.98
N ARG A 85 -22.06 14.51 5.01
CA ARG A 85 -23.53 14.40 4.88
C ARG A 85 -24.20 15.69 4.45
N ALA A 86 -23.63 16.84 4.82
CA ALA A 86 -24.12 18.15 4.43
C ALA A 86 -23.76 18.55 2.99
N GLN A 87 -23.01 17.73 2.25
CA GLN A 87 -22.71 18.01 0.84
C GLN A 87 -23.94 17.76 -0.04
N ASP A 88 -24.14 18.62 -1.04
CA ASP A 88 -25.24 18.48 -1.99
C ASP A 88 -25.19 17.13 -2.72
N GLY A 89 -26.36 16.51 -2.88
CA GLY A 89 -26.50 15.22 -3.53
C GLY A 89 -25.99 14.03 -2.70
N PHE A 90 -25.73 14.19 -1.40
CA PHE A 90 -25.39 13.06 -0.52
C PHE A 90 -26.54 12.03 -0.43
N PRO A 91 -26.26 10.71 -0.47
CA PRO A 91 -24.95 10.07 -0.60
C PRO A 91 -24.49 9.82 -2.05
N ASP A 92 -25.36 10.01 -3.03
CA ASP A 92 -25.13 9.54 -4.40
C ASP A 92 -24.01 10.31 -5.12
N ALA A 93 -23.88 11.61 -4.87
CA ALA A 93 -22.75 12.41 -5.37
C ALA A 93 -21.41 11.89 -4.84
N LEU A 94 -21.34 11.48 -3.56
CA LEU A 94 -20.13 10.88 -2.99
C LEU A 94 -19.85 9.51 -3.61
N ARG A 95 -20.88 8.68 -3.79
CA ARG A 95 -20.77 7.36 -4.43
C ARG A 95 -20.27 7.49 -5.87
N GLU A 96 -20.75 8.47 -6.62
CA GLU A 96 -20.31 8.71 -7.99
C GLU A 96 -18.83 9.12 -8.05
N ARG A 97 -18.35 9.94 -7.10
CA ARG A 97 -16.94 10.35 -7.01
C ARG A 97 -15.99 9.22 -6.61
N VAL A 98 -16.51 8.13 -6.04
CA VAL A 98 -15.73 6.92 -5.73
C VAL A 98 -16.13 5.74 -6.60
N ARG A 99 -16.92 5.97 -7.65
CA ARG A 99 -17.39 4.93 -8.53
C ARG A 99 -16.22 4.38 -9.34
N THR A 100 -16.02 3.07 -9.25
CA THR A 100 -15.02 2.38 -10.06
C THR A 100 -15.66 1.48 -11.10
N VAL A 101 -15.07 1.45 -12.29
CA VAL A 101 -15.56 0.69 -13.45
C VAL A 101 -14.51 -0.28 -13.97
N GLY A 102 -14.97 -1.38 -14.55
CA GLY A 102 -14.12 -2.32 -15.28
C GLY A 102 -13.73 -1.82 -16.67
N THR A 103 -12.99 -2.64 -17.42
CA THR A 103 -12.50 -2.27 -18.76
C THR A 103 -13.62 -2.00 -19.77
N SER A 104 -14.65 -2.85 -19.81
CA SER A 104 -15.75 -2.69 -20.78
C SER A 104 -16.53 -1.40 -20.56
N GLU A 105 -16.91 -1.15 -19.31
CA GLU A 105 -17.63 0.06 -18.96
C GLU A 105 -16.76 1.32 -19.06
N GLY A 106 -15.50 1.26 -18.66
CA GLY A 106 -14.56 2.37 -18.83
C GLY A 106 -14.36 2.75 -20.29
N ALA A 107 -14.32 1.77 -21.19
CA ALA A 107 -14.28 2.00 -22.63
C ALA A 107 -15.54 2.72 -23.14
N ASN A 108 -16.72 2.32 -22.64
CA ASN A 108 -17.99 2.99 -22.97
C ASN A 108 -18.02 4.45 -22.49
N LEU A 109 -17.54 4.74 -21.27
CA LEU A 109 -17.47 6.13 -20.76
C LEU A 109 -16.60 7.01 -21.67
N LEU A 110 -15.48 6.47 -22.15
CA LEU A 110 -14.57 7.15 -23.08
C LEU A 110 -15.08 7.19 -24.53
N GLY A 111 -16.07 6.36 -24.90
CA GLY A 111 -16.54 6.23 -26.28
C GLY A 111 -15.54 5.54 -27.20
N ILE A 112 -14.80 4.55 -26.69
CA ILE A 112 -13.77 3.81 -27.42
C ILE A 112 -13.96 2.29 -27.29
N THR A 113 -13.22 1.52 -28.08
CA THR A 113 -13.21 0.06 -27.95
C THR A 113 -12.45 -0.40 -26.70
N THR A 114 -12.79 -1.58 -26.17
CA THR A 114 -12.09 -2.21 -25.05
C THR A 114 -10.60 -2.47 -25.34
N ALA A 115 -10.26 -2.79 -26.59
CA ALA A 115 -8.89 -2.94 -27.05
C ALA A 115 -8.11 -1.62 -26.96
N ARG A 116 -8.71 -0.49 -27.39
CA ARG A 116 -8.06 0.83 -27.25
C ARG A 116 -7.93 1.24 -25.79
N PHE A 117 -8.97 1.02 -24.98
CA PHE A 117 -8.91 1.26 -23.53
C PHE A 117 -7.75 0.50 -22.88
N THR A 118 -7.61 -0.79 -23.19
CA THR A 118 -6.54 -1.64 -22.65
C THR A 118 -5.16 -1.11 -23.06
N LYS A 119 -4.99 -0.65 -24.30
CA LYS A 119 -3.74 -0.03 -24.76
C LYS A 119 -3.42 1.24 -23.97
N LEU A 120 -4.39 2.14 -23.78
CA LEU A 120 -4.20 3.35 -22.99
C LEU A 120 -3.81 3.05 -21.54
N ALA A 121 -4.46 2.06 -20.92
CA ALA A 121 -4.15 1.64 -19.56
C ALA A 121 -2.75 1.03 -19.45
N ARG A 122 -2.37 0.13 -20.37
CA ARG A 122 -1.04 -0.49 -20.43
C ARG A 122 0.09 0.53 -20.67
N LEU A 123 -0.21 1.61 -21.40
CA LEU A 123 0.68 2.74 -21.62
C LEU A 123 0.73 3.72 -20.44
N GLY A 124 -0.14 3.55 -19.43
CA GLY A 124 -0.22 4.43 -18.27
C GLY A 124 -0.93 5.77 -18.52
N ARG A 125 -1.66 5.91 -19.63
CA ARG A 125 -2.46 7.11 -19.92
C ARG A 125 -3.70 7.21 -19.03
N ILE A 126 -4.19 6.06 -18.58
CA ILE A 126 -5.21 5.94 -17.54
C ILE A 126 -4.69 5.00 -16.47
N THR A 127 -4.79 5.42 -15.21
CA THR A 127 -4.22 4.69 -14.07
C THR A 127 -5.33 4.00 -13.29
N PRO A 128 -5.23 2.68 -13.05
CA PRO A 128 -6.23 1.98 -12.25
C PRO A 128 -6.20 2.47 -10.79
N ALA A 129 -7.38 2.53 -10.19
CA ALA A 129 -7.57 2.92 -8.80
C ALA A 129 -7.53 1.70 -7.86
N LEU A 130 -8.17 0.61 -8.28
CA LEU A 130 -8.22 -0.64 -7.53
C LEU A 130 -7.90 -1.81 -8.44
N TYR A 131 -7.64 -2.95 -7.83
CA TYR A 131 -7.62 -4.23 -8.50
C TYR A 131 -8.23 -5.29 -7.58
N TYR A 132 -8.70 -6.37 -8.19
CA TYR A 132 -9.00 -7.61 -7.49
C TYR A 132 -8.55 -8.80 -8.34
N ARG A 133 -8.33 -9.94 -7.70
CA ARG A 133 -8.12 -11.21 -8.42
C ARG A 133 -9.45 -11.92 -8.59
N ASN A 134 -9.77 -12.30 -9.82
CA ASN A 134 -10.99 -13.07 -10.07
C ASN A 134 -10.81 -14.56 -9.69
N ARG A 135 -11.90 -15.34 -9.79
CA ARG A 135 -11.86 -16.80 -9.54
C ARG A 135 -10.88 -17.57 -10.45
N TYR A 136 -10.52 -16.98 -11.58
CA TYR A 136 -9.57 -17.51 -12.56
C TYR A 136 -8.15 -16.99 -12.34
N ARG A 137 -7.87 -16.38 -11.18
CA ARG A 137 -6.56 -15.86 -10.78
C ARG A 137 -6.04 -14.68 -11.60
N ALA A 138 -6.82 -14.18 -12.57
CA ALA A 138 -6.47 -13.00 -13.35
C ALA A 138 -6.72 -11.71 -12.56
N THR A 139 -5.83 -10.75 -12.74
CA THR A 139 -5.95 -9.40 -12.17
C THR A 139 -6.98 -8.60 -12.96
N VAL A 140 -8.07 -8.23 -12.29
CA VAL A 140 -9.07 -7.31 -12.83
C VAL A 140 -8.79 -5.91 -12.30
N TRP A 141 -8.52 -5.00 -13.23
CA TRP A 141 -8.27 -3.60 -12.95
C TRP A 141 -9.58 -2.80 -12.93
N LEU A 142 -9.70 -1.93 -11.94
CA LEU A 142 -10.82 -1.02 -11.77
C LEU A 142 -10.33 0.42 -11.85
N TYR A 143 -11.06 1.26 -12.57
CA TYR A 143 -10.70 2.65 -12.87
C TYR A 143 -11.75 3.58 -12.29
N LEU A 144 -11.35 4.75 -11.79
CA LEU A 144 -12.32 5.74 -11.33
C LEU A 144 -13.09 6.32 -12.52
N ALA A 145 -14.41 6.30 -12.43
CA ALA A 145 -15.26 6.87 -13.47
C ALA A 145 -15.01 8.38 -13.64
N GLU A 146 -14.78 9.09 -12.52
CA GLU A 146 -14.39 10.51 -12.51
C GLU A 146 -13.10 10.75 -13.31
N ASP A 147 -12.00 10.03 -13.00
CA ASP A 147 -10.72 10.15 -13.72
C ASP A 147 -10.89 9.89 -15.23
N LEU A 148 -11.75 8.95 -15.63
CA LEU A 148 -12.01 8.69 -17.06
C LEU A 148 -12.79 9.83 -17.73
N ARG A 149 -13.78 10.42 -17.05
CA ARG A 149 -14.51 11.57 -17.58
C ARG A 149 -13.61 12.79 -17.71
N GLU A 150 -12.77 13.05 -16.70
CA GLU A 150 -11.76 14.10 -16.77
C GLU A 150 -10.77 13.85 -17.91
N PHE A 151 -10.29 12.62 -18.06
CA PHE A 151 -9.41 12.23 -19.17
C PHE A 151 -10.05 12.54 -20.52
N LYS A 152 -11.34 12.23 -20.69
CA LYS A 152 -12.10 12.52 -21.91
C LYS A 152 -12.31 14.01 -22.16
N ALA A 153 -12.52 14.80 -21.11
CA ALA A 153 -12.82 16.21 -21.21
C ALA A 153 -11.60 17.06 -21.60
N ARG A 154 -10.39 16.59 -21.32
CA ARG A 154 -9.14 17.31 -21.64
C ARG A 154 -8.86 17.31 -23.16
N PRO A 155 -8.78 18.48 -23.82
CA PRO A 155 -8.51 18.57 -25.25
C PRO A 155 -7.24 17.84 -25.69
N GLU A 156 -6.18 17.88 -24.87
CA GLU A 156 -4.90 17.21 -25.17
C GLU A 156 -5.01 15.69 -25.36
N ASN A 157 -6.05 15.06 -24.78
CA ASN A 157 -6.26 13.61 -24.86
C ASN A 157 -7.08 13.18 -26.07
N ARG A 158 -7.60 14.12 -26.87
CA ARG A 158 -8.52 13.81 -27.97
C ARG A 158 -7.90 12.84 -28.97
N GLU A 159 -6.65 13.06 -29.36
CA GLU A 159 -5.88 12.20 -30.29
C GLU A 159 -5.53 10.82 -29.70
N LEU A 160 -5.65 10.63 -28.38
CA LEU A 160 -5.48 9.31 -27.76
C LEU A 160 -6.78 8.49 -27.82
N LEU A 161 -7.92 9.17 -27.91
CA LEU A 161 -9.25 8.57 -27.97
C LEU A 161 -9.66 8.29 -29.43
N THR A 162 -9.31 9.21 -30.33
CA THR A 162 -9.58 9.13 -31.77
C THR A 162 -8.29 8.81 -32.54
N GLY A 163 -8.39 8.09 -33.66
CA GLY A 163 -7.22 7.86 -34.54
C GLY A 163 -6.32 6.67 -34.18
N ARG A 164 -5.13 6.66 -34.82
CA ARG A 164 -4.14 5.59 -34.76
C ARG A 164 -3.20 5.81 -33.57
N THR A 165 -2.89 4.74 -32.84
CA THR A 165 -1.87 4.80 -31.78
C THR A 165 -0.54 5.26 -32.40
N PRO A 166 0.08 6.36 -31.90
CA PRO A 166 1.38 6.83 -32.39
C PRO A 166 2.43 5.71 -32.42
N ALA A 167 3.28 5.71 -33.45
CA ALA A 167 4.23 4.63 -33.69
C ALA A 167 5.13 4.31 -32.48
N PRO A 168 5.71 5.30 -31.74
CA PRO A 168 6.51 5.02 -30.56
C PRO A 168 5.72 4.31 -29.43
N LEU A 169 4.44 4.63 -29.28
CA LEU A 169 3.57 4.00 -28.28
C LEU A 169 3.15 2.60 -28.71
N LYS A 170 2.93 2.38 -30.01
CA LYS A 170 2.66 1.06 -30.57
C LYS A 170 3.85 0.11 -30.36
N GLU A 171 5.06 0.56 -30.65
CA GLU A 171 6.27 -0.25 -30.49
C GLU A 171 6.48 -0.70 -29.03
N ARG A 172 6.21 0.18 -28.07
CA ARG A 172 6.23 -0.15 -26.64
C ARG A 172 5.21 -1.23 -26.27
N LEU A 173 3.99 -1.14 -26.82
CA LEU A 173 2.94 -2.14 -26.59
C LEU A 173 3.29 -3.49 -27.23
N ASP A 174 3.88 -3.48 -28.41
CA ASP A 174 4.32 -4.67 -29.14
C ASP A 174 5.45 -5.39 -28.38
N ARG A 175 6.31 -4.66 -27.65
CA ARG A 175 7.27 -5.20 -26.66
C ARG A 175 6.64 -5.71 -25.35
N GLY A 176 5.31 -5.77 -25.26
CA GLY A 176 4.63 -6.31 -24.08
C GLY A 176 4.51 -5.34 -22.91
N MET A 177 4.88 -4.06 -23.05
CA MET A 177 4.82 -3.10 -21.95
C MET A 177 3.42 -3.03 -21.30
N ASP A 178 3.39 -3.04 -19.97
CA ASP A 178 2.20 -2.87 -19.15
C ASP A 178 2.55 -2.19 -17.82
N VAL A 179 2.39 -0.88 -17.76
CA VAL A 179 2.72 -0.09 -16.56
C VAL A 179 1.56 0.00 -15.57
N ARG A 180 0.45 -0.73 -15.75
CA ARG A 180 -0.73 -0.64 -14.87
C ARG A 180 -0.40 -0.91 -13.42
N ALA A 181 0.38 -1.96 -13.16
CA ALA A 181 0.79 -2.33 -11.81
C ALA A 181 1.69 -1.27 -11.16
N ARG A 182 2.68 -0.78 -11.91
CA ARG A 182 3.58 0.31 -11.49
C ARG A 182 2.83 1.59 -11.17
N ASN A 183 1.95 2.04 -12.07
CA ASN A 183 1.17 3.26 -11.86
C ASN A 183 0.18 3.13 -10.70
N TRP A 184 -0.43 1.96 -10.53
CA TRP A 184 -1.25 1.68 -9.35
C TRP A 184 -0.43 1.77 -8.06
N ARG A 185 0.76 1.14 -8.01
CA ARG A 185 1.67 1.24 -6.86
C ARG A 185 2.05 2.69 -6.58
N GLY A 186 2.41 3.47 -7.59
CA GLY A 186 2.71 4.90 -7.43
C GLY A 186 1.54 5.69 -6.84
N ARG A 187 0.30 5.46 -7.32
CA ARG A 187 -0.91 6.06 -6.74
C ARG A 187 -1.10 5.64 -5.28
N TYR A 188 -0.90 4.36 -4.98
CA TYR A 188 -1.05 3.81 -3.64
C TYR A 188 0.04 4.33 -2.69
N HIS A 189 1.29 4.45 -3.14
CA HIS A 189 2.41 5.00 -2.40
C HIS A 189 2.17 6.47 -2.03
N GLY A 190 1.82 7.31 -3.01
CA GLY A 190 1.50 8.70 -2.76
C GLY A 190 0.33 8.88 -1.77
N ARG A 191 -0.62 7.95 -1.76
CA ARG A 191 -1.69 7.92 -0.74
C ARG A 191 -1.12 7.62 0.64
N LEU A 192 -0.32 6.57 0.78
CA LEU A 192 0.25 6.17 2.07
C LEU A 192 1.05 7.31 2.69
N LEU A 193 1.86 8.01 1.89
CA LEU A 193 2.64 9.17 2.32
C LEU A 193 1.76 10.32 2.83
N ARG A 194 0.66 10.64 2.16
CA ARG A 194 -0.29 11.68 2.62
C ARG A 194 -1.00 11.34 3.93
N THR A 195 -1.08 10.05 4.27
CA THR A 195 -1.73 9.57 5.49
C THR A 195 -0.76 9.19 6.60
N ALA A 196 0.55 9.29 6.36
CA ALA A 196 1.56 9.01 7.36
C ALA A 196 1.61 10.17 8.37
N ASP A 197 1.51 9.83 9.65
CA ASP A 197 1.46 10.78 10.77
C ASP A 197 2.87 11.13 11.30
N GLY A 198 3.92 10.58 10.69
CA GLY A 198 5.30 10.82 11.11
C GLY A 198 6.36 10.30 10.14
N PRO A 199 7.64 10.62 10.39
CA PRO A 199 8.72 10.31 9.47
C PRO A 199 8.99 8.80 9.37
N TRP A 200 8.94 8.06 10.50
CA TRP A 200 9.05 6.59 10.49
C TRP A 200 7.88 5.89 9.79
N GLN A 201 6.66 6.44 9.89
CA GLN A 201 5.52 5.91 9.14
C GLN A 201 5.66 6.17 7.63
N SER A 202 6.26 7.30 7.23
CA SER A 202 6.56 7.59 5.82
C SER A 202 7.63 6.64 5.27
N ALA A 203 8.66 6.33 6.07
CA ALA A 203 9.64 5.30 5.73
C ALA A 203 8.97 3.91 5.62
N ALA A 204 8.11 3.53 6.56
CA ALA A 204 7.39 2.26 6.54
C ALA A 204 6.43 2.15 5.34
N ALA A 205 5.76 3.25 4.97
CA ALA A 205 4.95 3.33 3.76
C ALA A 205 5.76 3.05 2.50
N THR A 206 6.98 3.59 2.40
CA THR A 206 7.89 3.34 1.27
C THR A 206 8.44 1.91 1.29
N ALA A 207 8.80 1.39 2.47
CA ALA A 207 9.27 0.01 2.64
C ALA A 207 8.22 -1.04 2.24
N ALA A 208 6.92 -0.72 2.28
CA ALA A 208 5.84 -1.64 1.90
C ALA A 208 5.98 -2.19 0.46
N PHE A 209 6.69 -1.48 -0.42
CA PHE A 209 6.88 -1.82 -1.84
C PHE A 209 8.13 -2.64 -2.12
N LEU A 210 8.99 -2.87 -1.12
CA LEU A 210 10.24 -3.64 -1.24
C LEU A 210 10.12 -4.97 -0.48
N ASP A 211 10.82 -6.01 -0.94
CA ASP A 211 11.02 -7.23 -0.15
C ASP A 211 11.97 -6.97 1.04
N ASP A 212 11.99 -7.92 1.99
CA ASP A 212 12.73 -7.77 3.24
C ASP A 212 14.26 -7.73 3.02
N GLU A 213 14.76 -8.41 1.98
CA GLU A 213 16.18 -8.41 1.60
C GLU A 213 16.61 -7.01 1.14
N ARG A 214 15.84 -6.39 0.26
CA ARG A 214 16.11 -5.02 -0.22
C ARG A 214 15.99 -3.98 0.87
N ILE A 215 15.13 -4.21 1.86
CA ILE A 215 15.03 -3.33 3.02
C ILE A 215 16.24 -3.51 3.93
N ALA A 216 16.69 -4.74 4.16
CA ALA A 216 17.91 -5.00 4.93
C ALA A 216 19.16 -4.40 4.28
N HIS A 217 19.20 -4.34 2.95
CA HIS A 217 20.26 -3.65 2.23
C HIS A 217 20.27 -2.13 2.47
N VAL A 218 19.09 -1.50 2.56
CA VAL A 218 18.97 -0.04 2.76
C VAL A 218 19.09 0.35 4.24
N VAL A 219 18.54 -0.46 5.14
CA VAL A 219 18.45 -0.20 6.57
C VAL A 219 19.22 -1.28 7.30
N ALA A 220 20.50 -1.01 7.61
CA ALA A 220 21.39 -1.98 8.24
C ALA A 220 21.02 -2.29 9.71
N ASP A 221 20.50 -1.31 10.43
CA ASP A 221 20.11 -1.43 11.84
C ASP A 221 18.89 -2.36 12.01
N VAL A 222 18.99 -3.32 12.94
CA VAL A 222 17.95 -4.32 13.19
C VAL A 222 16.74 -3.72 13.89
N ASP A 223 16.94 -2.83 14.86
CA ASP A 223 15.87 -2.23 15.65
C ASP A 223 15.03 -1.29 14.80
N GLU A 224 15.68 -0.53 13.91
CA GLU A 224 14.99 0.29 12.92
C GLU A 224 14.15 -0.56 11.96
N ARG A 225 14.65 -1.73 11.53
CA ARG A 225 13.86 -2.66 10.69
C ARG A 225 12.65 -3.22 11.44
N VAL A 226 12.81 -3.59 12.71
CA VAL A 226 11.70 -4.06 13.56
C VAL A 226 10.65 -2.94 13.71
N HIS A 227 11.10 -1.71 13.94
CA HIS A 227 10.21 -0.56 14.05
C HIS A 227 9.47 -0.27 12.73
N LEU A 228 10.17 -0.33 11.59
CA LEU A 228 9.57 -0.17 10.27
C LEU A 228 8.51 -1.25 10.00
N ASP A 229 8.78 -2.51 10.34
CA ASP A 229 7.83 -3.61 10.14
C ASP A 229 6.57 -3.43 10.99
N ALA A 230 6.71 -2.99 12.24
CA ALA A 230 5.59 -2.68 13.13
C ALA A 230 4.70 -1.53 12.60
N LEU A 231 5.27 -0.61 11.82
CA LEU A 231 4.57 0.52 11.22
C LEU A 231 4.09 0.26 9.78
N ARG A 232 4.37 -0.91 9.20
CA ARG A 232 3.99 -1.20 7.82
C ARG A 232 2.48 -1.06 7.62
N PRO A 233 2.05 -0.41 6.53
CA PRO A 233 0.63 -0.28 6.24
C PRO A 233 0.02 -1.66 6.00
N ARG A 234 -1.19 -1.85 6.51
CA ARG A 234 -1.97 -3.07 6.23
C ARG A 234 -2.20 -3.17 4.72
N ARG A 235 -2.12 -4.40 4.20
CA ARG A 235 -2.43 -4.69 2.79
C ARG A 235 -3.82 -4.14 2.42
N PRO A 236 -3.98 -3.58 1.21
CA PRO A 236 -5.28 -3.07 0.76
C PRO A 236 -6.36 -4.17 0.81
N VAL A 237 -7.57 -3.88 1.28
CA VAL A 237 -8.61 -4.91 1.48
C VAL A 237 -9.09 -5.52 0.16
N HIS A 238 -8.98 -4.79 -0.94
CA HIS A 238 -9.29 -5.27 -2.29
C HIS A 238 -8.19 -6.18 -2.89
N SER A 239 -7.05 -6.36 -2.20
CA SER A 239 -5.96 -7.26 -2.65
C SER A 239 -6.25 -8.75 -2.50
N GLY A 240 -7.45 -9.11 -2.02
CA GLY A 240 -7.95 -10.50 -1.96
C GLY A 240 -8.17 -10.95 -0.52
N SER A 241 -9.43 -11.08 -0.12
CA SER A 241 -9.82 -11.79 1.09
C SER A 241 -11.12 -12.55 0.82
N GLY A 242 -10.96 -13.73 0.25
CA GLY A 242 -11.90 -14.84 0.35
C GLY A 242 -11.05 -16.10 0.40
N THR A 243 -11.03 -16.76 1.57
CA THR A 243 -10.60 -18.15 1.81
C THR A 243 -10.00 -18.86 0.58
N GLN A 244 -8.69 -18.71 0.35
CA GLN A 244 -7.97 -19.46 -0.67
C GLN A 244 -6.64 -19.98 -0.10
N SER A 245 -6.39 -21.26 -0.37
CA SER A 245 -5.34 -22.12 0.18
C SER A 245 -3.90 -21.59 -0.04
N PRO A 246 -2.92 -21.88 0.84
CA PRO A 246 -1.56 -21.29 0.81
C PRO A 246 -0.70 -21.59 -0.42
N ALA A 247 -1.09 -22.51 -1.32
CA ALA A 247 -0.24 -23.01 -2.41
C ALA A 247 -0.23 -22.15 -3.70
N LEU A 248 -0.68 -20.88 -3.66
CA LEU A 248 -0.91 -20.05 -4.87
C LEU A 248 -0.41 -18.62 -4.71
N VAL A 249 0.90 -18.50 -4.49
CA VAL A 249 1.58 -17.20 -4.35
C VAL A 249 1.90 -16.64 -5.74
N VAL A 250 0.98 -15.85 -6.29
CA VAL A 250 1.28 -14.91 -7.40
C VAL A 250 2.09 -13.75 -6.80
N PRO A 251 3.00 -13.11 -7.56
CA PRO A 251 3.71 -11.91 -7.08
C PRO A 251 2.72 -10.92 -6.48
N ASP A 252 3.02 -10.50 -5.25
CA ASP A 252 2.26 -9.47 -4.58
C ASP A 252 2.36 -8.20 -5.44
N LEU A 253 1.25 -7.80 -6.07
CA LEU A 253 1.20 -6.60 -6.92
C LEU A 253 1.61 -5.33 -6.17
N LEU A 254 1.61 -5.39 -4.83
CA LEU A 254 2.16 -4.36 -3.95
C LEU A 254 3.68 -4.20 -4.09
N LYS A 255 4.43 -5.26 -4.35
CA LYS A 255 5.89 -5.19 -4.46
C LYS A 255 6.32 -4.71 -5.84
N ALA A 256 7.34 -3.86 -5.86
CA ALA A 256 8.00 -3.42 -7.08
C ALA A 256 8.72 -4.61 -7.73
N ALA A 257 8.60 -4.70 -9.06
CA ALA A 257 9.15 -5.81 -9.83
C ALA A 257 10.24 -5.37 -10.83
N ASP A 258 10.13 -4.15 -11.36
CA ASP A 258 11.08 -3.62 -12.33
C ASP A 258 12.28 -2.99 -11.60
N GLU A 259 13.51 -3.30 -12.01
CA GLU A 259 14.74 -2.89 -11.31
C GLU A 259 14.87 -1.36 -11.15
N ASP A 260 14.36 -0.59 -12.11
CA ASP A 260 14.36 0.87 -12.01
C ASP A 260 13.35 1.38 -10.96
N GLU A 261 12.17 0.75 -10.88
CA GLU A 261 11.17 1.02 -9.85
C GLU A 261 11.68 0.64 -8.46
N ILE A 262 12.34 -0.51 -8.35
CA ILE A 262 12.96 -0.99 -7.12
C ILE A 262 14.02 0.00 -6.62
N ARG A 263 14.92 0.42 -7.51
CA ARG A 263 15.97 1.40 -7.18
C ARG A 263 15.39 2.73 -6.73
N TRP A 264 14.28 3.15 -7.35
CA TRP A 264 13.56 4.34 -6.92
C TRP A 264 13.05 4.21 -5.48
N TYR A 265 12.38 3.10 -5.14
CA TYR A 265 11.90 2.85 -3.78
C TYR A 265 13.05 2.72 -2.77
N GLN A 266 14.17 2.08 -3.12
CA GLN A 266 15.34 1.98 -2.24
C GLN A 266 15.95 3.36 -1.95
N THR A 267 16.12 4.18 -2.98
CA THR A 267 16.63 5.55 -2.84
C THR A 267 15.70 6.37 -1.96
N HIS A 268 14.39 6.29 -2.20
CA HIS A 268 13.41 7.02 -1.40
C HIS A 268 13.37 6.51 0.05
N LEU A 269 13.45 5.19 0.27
CA LEU A 269 13.49 4.62 1.62
C LEU A 269 14.71 5.13 2.39
N ALA A 270 15.89 5.16 1.76
CA ALA A 270 17.11 5.68 2.36
C ALA A 270 16.94 7.13 2.81
N LEU A 271 16.33 7.98 1.97
CA LEU A 271 16.03 9.38 2.29
C LEU A 271 15.02 9.50 3.44
N CYS A 272 13.94 8.72 3.44
CA CYS A 272 12.95 8.73 4.51
C CYS A 272 13.54 8.29 5.85
N VAL A 273 14.39 7.25 5.85
CA VAL A 273 15.04 6.75 7.07
C VAL A 273 16.05 7.74 7.60
N ALA A 274 16.89 8.33 6.74
CA ALA A 274 17.82 9.38 7.14
C ALA A 274 17.08 10.57 7.78
N TYR A 275 15.97 11.01 7.17
CA TYR A 275 15.13 12.06 7.73
C TYR A 275 14.47 11.66 9.06
N ALA A 276 14.04 10.39 9.19
CA ALA A 276 13.43 9.91 10.43
C ALA A 276 14.42 9.84 11.59
N ARG A 277 15.66 9.41 11.34
CA ARG A 277 16.74 9.40 12.34
C ARG A 277 17.04 10.78 12.89
N ASP A 278 17.09 11.79 12.02
CA ASP A 278 17.34 13.18 12.39
C ASP A 278 16.23 13.75 13.30
N ARG A 279 14.97 13.40 13.03
CA ARG A 279 13.81 13.99 13.70
C ARG A 279 13.33 13.23 14.93
N VAL A 280 13.36 11.91 14.87
CA VAL A 280 12.82 11.01 15.90
C VAL A 280 13.74 9.79 15.99
N PRO A 281 14.93 9.91 16.62
CA PRO A 281 15.82 8.78 16.75
C PRO A 281 15.16 7.65 17.53
N ILE A 282 15.36 6.40 17.09
CA ILE A 282 14.88 5.22 17.81
C ILE A 282 15.92 4.86 18.87
N SER A 283 15.49 4.75 20.13
CA SER A 283 16.33 4.18 21.17
C SER A 283 16.47 2.66 20.93
N PRO A 284 17.70 2.11 20.93
CA PRO A 284 17.92 0.70 20.68
C PRO A 284 17.17 -0.15 21.71
N ILE A 285 16.59 -1.27 21.25
CA ILE A 285 15.93 -2.22 22.13
C ILE A 285 17.04 -2.93 22.89
N PRO A 286 17.09 -2.87 24.24
CA PRO A 286 18.13 -3.57 24.97
C PRO A 286 18.06 -5.06 24.63
N PRO A 287 19.21 -5.71 24.32
CA PRO A 287 19.21 -7.10 23.91
C PRO A 287 18.50 -7.92 24.98
N ALA A 288 17.59 -8.80 24.54
CA ALA A 288 16.87 -9.66 25.46
C ALA A 288 17.90 -10.39 26.31
N ARG A 289 17.91 -10.12 27.63
CA ARG A 289 18.82 -10.81 28.55
C ARG A 289 18.63 -12.30 28.28
N PRO A 290 19.72 -13.07 28.06
CA PRO A 290 19.60 -14.50 27.87
C PRO A 290 18.79 -15.02 29.05
N ARG A 291 17.62 -15.63 28.77
CA ARG A 291 16.83 -16.30 29.79
C ARG A 291 17.81 -17.25 30.46
N ALA A 292 18.11 -17.00 31.74
CA ALA A 292 18.87 -17.91 32.56
C ALA A 292 18.24 -19.28 32.33
N SER A 293 19.03 -20.21 31.81
CA SER A 293 18.57 -21.56 31.55
C SER A 293 18.05 -22.08 32.87
N LEU A 294 16.73 -22.26 33.00
CA LEU A 294 16.18 -22.94 34.16
C LEU A 294 16.96 -24.27 34.27
N PRO A 295 17.51 -24.59 35.46
CA PRO A 295 18.30 -25.81 35.62
C PRO A 295 17.47 -26.97 35.11
N ARG A 296 17.99 -27.67 34.09
CA ARG A 296 17.37 -28.86 33.53
C ARG A 296 17.09 -29.80 34.69
N HIS A 297 15.81 -30.08 34.96
CA HIS A 297 15.45 -31.11 35.91
C HIS A 297 16.22 -32.39 35.58
N PRO A 298 16.87 -33.04 36.57
CA PRO A 298 17.61 -34.25 36.31
C PRO A 298 16.66 -35.30 35.73
N LYS A 299 17.08 -35.90 34.61
CA LYS A 299 16.35 -37.00 33.97
C LYS A 299 16.16 -38.12 35.01
N PRO A 300 14.97 -38.73 35.13
CA PRO A 300 14.79 -39.87 36.02
C PRO A 300 15.66 -41.02 35.52
N VAL A 301 16.56 -41.48 36.39
CA VAL A 301 17.43 -42.64 36.14
C VAL A 301 16.53 -43.87 36.03
N ARG A 302 16.47 -44.45 34.82
CA ARG A 302 15.85 -45.76 34.60
C ARG A 302 16.74 -46.84 35.20
N HIS A 303 16.43 -47.30 36.41
CA HIS A 303 16.97 -48.58 36.89
C HIS A 303 16.19 -49.73 36.27
N ARG A 304 16.83 -50.48 35.36
CA ARG A 304 16.31 -51.76 34.88
C ARG A 304 17.38 -52.85 35.05
N ARG A 305 17.04 -53.81 35.91
CA ARG A 305 17.44 -55.24 35.98
C ARG A 305 18.79 -55.50 36.67
N LEU A 306 18.96 -56.53 37.49
CA LEU A 306 18.66 -57.96 37.32
C LEU A 306 18.47 -58.67 38.70
N LEU A 307 17.44 -59.50 38.86
CA LEU A 307 17.46 -60.98 39.01
C LEU A 307 18.09 -61.60 40.28
N ALA A 308 17.19 -62.23 41.06
CA ALA A 308 17.30 -63.56 41.67
C ALA A 308 18.41 -63.87 42.70
N ARG A 309 18.03 -63.99 43.99
CA ARG A 309 18.29 -65.17 44.86
C ARG A 309 17.82 -64.88 46.30
N LEU A 310 16.84 -65.66 46.77
CA LEU A 310 16.84 -66.42 48.03
C LEU A 310 15.40 -66.76 48.47
N LEU A 311 14.88 -67.86 47.92
CA LEU A 311 14.14 -68.81 48.73
C LEU A 311 15.18 -69.71 49.42
N ARG A 312 15.32 -69.62 50.75
CA ARG A 312 15.50 -70.76 51.68
C ARG A 312 15.72 -70.33 53.14
N GLY A 313 14.97 -70.97 54.04
CA GLY A 313 15.19 -71.06 55.50
C GLY A 313 14.11 -70.32 56.30
N ARG A 314 12.94 -70.90 56.61
CA ARG A 314 12.67 -71.99 57.57
C ARG A 314 12.98 -71.57 59.02
N GLY A 315 11.92 -71.22 59.73
CA GLY A 315 11.76 -71.08 61.17
C GLY A 315 10.27 -71.03 61.42
#